data_AF-A0A1V3PPX2-F1
#
_entry.id   AF-A0A1V3PPX2-F1
#
_cell.length_a   1.000
_cell.length_b   1.000
_cell.length_c   1.000
_cell.angle_alpha   90.00
_cell.angle_beta   90.00
_cell.angle_gamma   90.00
#
_symmetry.space_group_name_H-M   'P 1'
#
loop_
_entity.id
_entity.type
_entity.pdbx_description
1 polymer ?
#
loop_
_entity_poly.entity_id
_entity_poly.type
_entity_poly.pdbx_seq_one_letter_code
_entity_poly.pdbx_strand_id
1 'polypeptide(L)'
;MSIPHKFTEVDKDASRLMIFGQSLETAAVNGKHKKDADFAEAYPTMEQHLARKVPQKVVLEKFNTAYGHTLHPLGFRKMLDEERKRRDGCGEVVACSACGQPLLRAIKVAEDGTDAEEQNHVQ
;
A
#
# COMPACT_ATOMS: atom_id res chain seq x y z
N MET A 1 -43.37 -24.42 -39.81
CA MET A 1 -43.83 -24.47 -38.41
C MET A 1 -42.78 -23.74 -37.57
N SER A 2 -43.11 -22.55 -37.06
CA SER A 2 -42.16 -21.67 -36.38
C SER A 2 -42.01 -22.07 -34.92
N ILE A 3 -40.78 -22.38 -34.51
CA ILE A 3 -40.43 -22.68 -33.12
C ILE A 3 -40.27 -21.33 -32.39
N PRO A 4 -41.03 -21.04 -31.32
CA PRO A 4 -40.78 -19.84 -30.53
C PRO A 4 -39.55 -20.06 -29.66
N HIS A 5 -38.44 -19.39 -29.99
CA HIS A 5 -37.33 -19.21 -29.06
C HIS A 5 -37.81 -18.39 -27.87
N LYS A 6 -38.04 -19.05 -26.73
CA LYS A 6 -38.09 -18.40 -25.42
C LYS A 6 -36.69 -17.87 -25.10
N PHE A 7 -36.40 -16.67 -25.58
CA PHE A 7 -35.26 -15.89 -25.11
C PHE A 7 -35.68 -15.14 -23.85
N THR A 8 -34.73 -14.91 -22.94
CA THR A 8 -34.78 -13.95 -21.80
C THR A 8 -35.29 -14.42 -20.44
N GLU A 9 -34.57 -15.33 -19.79
CA GLU A 9 -34.50 -15.28 -18.32
C GLU A 9 -33.05 -15.34 -17.82
N VAL A 10 -32.20 -16.15 -18.47
CA VAL A 10 -30.77 -16.28 -18.14
C VAL A 10 -29.94 -15.00 -18.43
N ASP A 11 -30.35 -14.21 -19.42
CA ASP A 11 -29.63 -12.99 -19.85
C ASP A 11 -29.76 -11.83 -18.83
N LYS A 12 -30.87 -11.80 -18.08
CA LYS A 12 -31.10 -10.79 -17.03
C LYS A 12 -30.25 -11.06 -15.79
N ASP A 13 -30.06 -12.31 -15.41
CA ASP A 13 -29.24 -12.67 -14.25
C ASP A 13 -27.74 -12.47 -14.51
N ALA A 14 -27.26 -12.74 -15.73
CA ALA A 14 -25.90 -12.39 -16.15
C ALA A 14 -25.66 -10.86 -16.09
N SER A 15 -26.65 -10.07 -16.51
CA SER A 15 -26.59 -8.60 -16.42
C SER A 15 -26.61 -8.10 -14.96
N ARG A 16 -27.42 -8.71 -14.08
CA ARG A 16 -27.47 -8.36 -12.65
C ARG A 16 -26.16 -8.67 -11.92
N LEU A 17 -25.54 -9.81 -12.22
CA LEU A 17 -24.23 -10.17 -11.68
C LEU A 17 -23.13 -9.21 -12.17
N MET A 18 -23.15 -8.82 -13.45
CA MET A 18 -22.22 -7.81 -13.98
C MET A 18 -22.40 -6.44 -13.30
N ILE A 19 -23.64 -5.97 -13.14
CA ILE A 19 -23.93 -4.69 -12.47
C ILE A 19 -23.49 -4.73 -11.01
N PHE A 20 -23.71 -5.85 -10.32
CA PHE A 20 -23.27 -6.04 -8.95
C PHE A 20 -21.74 -6.06 -8.85
N GLY A 21 -21.05 -6.81 -9.71
CA GLY A 21 -19.58 -6.83 -9.78
C GLY A 21 -18.99 -5.44 -10.00
N GLN A 22 -19.50 -4.71 -11.00
CA GLN A 22 -19.06 -3.34 -11.30
C GLN A 22 -19.35 -2.37 -10.15
N SER A 23 -20.47 -2.54 -9.44
CA SER A 23 -20.81 -1.74 -8.26
C SER A 23 -19.88 -2.03 -7.09
N LEU A 24 -19.48 -3.29 -6.89
CA LEU A 24 -18.50 -3.68 -5.87
C LEU A 24 -17.11 -3.15 -6.18
N GLU A 25 -16.68 -3.24 -7.43
CA GLU A 25 -15.41 -2.66 -7.87
C GLU A 25 -15.42 -1.14 -7.67
N THR A 26 -16.50 -0.46 -8.07
CA THR A 26 -16.68 0.98 -7.88
C THR A 26 -16.72 1.37 -6.40
N ALA A 27 -17.39 0.58 -5.56
CA ALA A 27 -17.43 0.81 -4.11
C ALA A 27 -16.07 0.53 -3.44
N ALA A 28 -15.30 -0.43 -3.97
CA ALA A 28 -13.93 -0.67 -3.54
C ALA A 28 -13.06 0.54 -3.89
N VAL A 29 -13.09 1.08 -5.11
CA VAL A 29 -12.26 2.24 -5.47
C VAL A 29 -12.74 3.58 -4.89
N ASN A 30 -14.03 3.78 -4.61
CA ASN A 30 -14.54 5.08 -4.17
C ASN A 30 -14.41 5.31 -2.65
N GLY A 31 -13.26 5.86 -2.25
CA GLY A 31 -13.14 6.64 -1.01
C GLY A 31 -11.93 6.27 -0.17
N LYS A 32 -11.99 5.12 0.52
CA LYS A 32 -10.88 4.68 1.39
C LYS A 32 -9.74 4.04 0.60
N HIS A 33 -10.04 3.11 -0.30
CA HIS A 33 -8.98 2.44 -1.07
C HIS A 33 -8.29 3.34 -2.09
N LYS A 34 -8.94 4.40 -2.58
CA LYS A 34 -8.28 5.33 -3.51
C LYS A 34 -7.02 5.93 -2.88
N LYS A 35 -7.13 6.35 -1.63
CA LYS A 35 -6.00 6.92 -0.89
C LYS A 35 -4.89 5.90 -0.68
N ASP A 36 -5.22 4.67 -0.28
CA ASP A 36 -4.23 3.61 -0.08
C ASP A 36 -3.58 3.19 -1.40
N ALA A 37 -4.35 3.13 -2.50
CA ALA A 37 -3.86 2.84 -3.84
C ALA A 37 -2.93 3.95 -4.36
N ASP A 38 -3.36 5.21 -4.26
CA ASP A 38 -2.56 6.39 -4.61
C ASP A 38 -1.25 6.42 -3.79
N PHE A 39 -1.33 6.06 -2.50
CA PHE A 39 -0.16 6.00 -1.64
C PHE A 39 0.79 4.87 -2.04
N ALA A 40 0.28 3.67 -2.33
CA ALA A 40 1.07 2.52 -2.76
C ALA A 40 1.75 2.77 -4.13
N GLU A 41 1.07 3.47 -5.03
CA GLU A 41 1.61 3.91 -6.32
C GLU A 41 2.74 4.95 -6.14
N ALA A 42 2.52 5.96 -5.29
CA ALA A 42 3.51 7.02 -5.04
C ALA A 42 4.69 6.57 -4.19
N TYR A 43 4.55 5.47 -3.45
CA TYR A 43 5.50 4.99 -2.46
C TYR A 43 6.96 4.85 -2.94
N PRO A 44 7.27 4.22 -4.09
CA PRO A 44 8.65 4.09 -4.55
C PRO A 44 9.31 5.45 -4.79
N THR A 45 8.56 6.40 -5.35
CA THR A 45 9.03 7.78 -5.58
C THR A 45 9.27 8.51 -4.25
N MET A 46 8.34 8.38 -3.30
CA MET A 46 8.48 8.98 -1.96
C MET A 46 9.72 8.43 -1.25
N GLU A 47 9.92 7.12 -1.25
CA GLU A 47 11.08 6.46 -0.64
C GLU A 47 12.40 6.92 -1.24
N GLN A 48 12.48 7.08 -2.56
CA GLN A 48 13.68 7.59 -3.22
C GLN A 48 14.06 9.00 -2.74
N HIS A 49 13.07 9.88 -2.58
CA HIS A 49 13.31 11.23 -2.07
C HIS A 49 13.64 11.23 -0.58
N LEU A 50 12.98 10.38 0.22
CA LEU A 50 13.28 10.24 1.65
C LEU A 50 14.70 9.70 1.88
N ALA A 51 15.16 8.75 1.07
CA ALA A 51 16.54 8.25 1.12
C ALA A 51 17.57 9.33 0.78
N ARG A 52 17.21 10.31 -0.07
CA ARG A 52 18.01 11.51 -0.37
C ARG A 52 17.92 12.60 0.70
N LYS A 53 17.39 12.29 1.89
CA LYS A 53 17.20 13.22 3.01
C LYS A 53 16.24 14.38 2.72
N VAL A 54 15.33 14.23 1.75
CA VAL A 54 14.25 15.20 1.56
C VAL A 54 13.34 15.17 2.81
N PRO A 55 12.97 16.32 3.41
CA PRO A 55 12.11 16.34 4.58
C PRO A 55 10.75 15.70 4.30
N GLN A 56 10.26 14.84 5.20
CA GLN A 56 8.94 14.20 5.07
C GLN A 56 7.79 15.20 4.86
N LYS A 57 7.89 16.40 5.45
CA LYS A 57 6.90 17.47 5.25
C LYS A 57 6.78 17.87 3.78
N VAL A 58 7.91 18.02 3.09
CA VAL A 58 7.94 18.38 1.67
C VAL A 58 7.35 17.25 0.82
N VAL A 59 7.71 16.00 1.11
CA VAL A 59 7.17 14.83 0.41
C VAL A 59 5.64 14.75 0.57
N LEU A 60 5.15 14.95 1.80
CA LEU A 60 3.72 15.00 2.10
C LEU A 60 3.00 16.13 1.35
N GLU A 61 3.54 17.34 1.36
CA GLU A 61 2.95 18.48 0.64
C GLU A 61 2.85 18.18 -0.86
N LYS A 62 3.90 17.62 -1.46
CA LYS A 62 3.89 17.23 -2.87
C LYS A 62 2.92 16.09 -3.17
N PHE A 63 2.81 15.10 -2.28
CA PHE A 63 1.83 14.03 -2.41
C PHE A 63 0.39 14.57 -2.38
N ASN A 64 0.08 15.41 -1.38
CA ASN A 64 -1.23 16.03 -1.23
C ASN A 64 -1.61 16.86 -2.47
N THR A 65 -0.67 17.66 -2.99
CA THR A 65 -0.90 18.45 -4.21
C THR A 65 -1.09 17.58 -5.45
N ALA A 66 -0.27 16.53 -5.63
CA ALA A 66 -0.30 15.71 -6.85
C ALA A 66 -1.55 14.82 -6.94
N TYR A 67 -1.97 14.24 -5.82
CA TYR A 67 -3.09 13.30 -5.76
C TYR A 67 -4.40 13.93 -5.26
N GLY A 68 -4.39 15.22 -4.93
CA GLY A 68 -5.57 15.95 -4.44
C GLY A 68 -6.01 15.56 -3.03
N HIS A 69 -5.08 15.06 -2.21
CA HIS A 69 -5.35 14.65 -0.83
C HIS A 69 -5.07 15.76 0.19
N THR A 70 -5.66 15.65 1.37
CA THR A 70 -5.41 16.55 2.51
C THR A 70 -4.90 15.77 3.72
N LEU A 71 -3.82 15.01 3.53
CA LEU A 71 -3.28 14.18 4.60
C LEU A 71 -2.60 14.99 5.69
N HIS A 72 -2.92 14.65 6.93
CA HIS A 72 -2.23 15.15 8.10
C HIS A 72 -0.87 14.45 8.28
N PRO A 73 0.18 15.15 8.76
CA PRO A 73 1.53 14.58 8.94
C PRO A 73 1.58 13.28 9.76
N LEU A 74 0.75 13.18 10.81
CA LEU A 74 0.69 11.98 11.64
C LEU A 74 0.12 10.78 10.87
N GLY A 75 -0.89 11.01 10.03
CA GLY A 75 -1.48 9.98 9.17
C GLY A 75 -0.54 9.55 8.06
N PHE A 76 0.20 10.50 7.47
CA PHE A 76 1.23 10.19 6.48
C PHE A 76 2.34 9.30 7.03
N ARG A 77 2.82 9.59 8.25
CA ARG A 77 3.82 8.73 8.92
C ARG A 77 3.31 7.31 9.17
N LYS A 78 2.05 7.17 9.60
CA LYS A 78 1.42 5.86 9.80
C LYS A 78 1.38 5.05 8.51
N MET A 79 0.87 5.64 7.42
CA MET A 79 0.85 4.96 6.12
C MET A 79 2.24 4.61 5.60
N LEU A 80 3.23 5.49 5.79
CA LEU A 80 4.62 5.17 5.45
C LEU A 80 5.09 3.94 6.22
N ASP A 81 4.82 3.86 7.52
CA ASP A 81 5.23 2.74 8.37
C ASP A 81 4.50 1.43 8.02
N GLU A 82 3.19 1.50 7.75
CA GLU A 82 2.36 0.36 7.36
C GLU A 82 2.78 -0.20 6.00
N GLU A 83 2.98 0.65 5.00
CA GLU A 83 3.40 0.23 3.67
C GLU A 83 4.83 -0.33 3.67
N ARG A 84 5.71 0.22 4.52
CA ARG A 84 7.05 -0.34 4.78
C ARG A 84 6.97 -1.74 5.35
N LYS A 85 6.21 -1.94 6.42
CA LYS A 85 6.00 -3.25 7.06
C LYS A 85 5.41 -4.27 6.08
N ARG A 86 4.43 -3.86 5.29
CA ARG A 86 3.80 -4.71 4.26
C ARG A 86 4.85 -5.19 3.25
N ARG A 87 5.67 -4.28 2.73
CA ARG A 87 6.71 -4.59 1.74
C ARG A 87 7.86 -5.39 2.32
N ASP A 88 8.32 -5.06 3.52
CA ASP A 88 9.36 -5.83 4.22
C ASP A 88 8.88 -7.27 4.48
N GLY A 89 7.60 -7.48 4.82
CA GLY A 89 6.98 -8.81 4.96
C GLY A 89 6.78 -9.57 3.65
N CYS A 90 6.63 -8.87 2.52
CA CYS A 90 6.55 -9.46 1.19
C CYS A 90 7.92 -9.62 0.48
N GLY A 91 9.00 -9.10 1.07
CA GLY A 91 10.32 -9.04 0.41
C GLY A 91 10.40 -8.01 -0.73
N GLU A 92 9.47 -7.06 -0.80
CA GLU A 92 9.45 -6.00 -1.81
C GLU A 92 10.45 -4.88 -1.45
N VAL A 93 11.64 -4.91 -2.07
CA VAL A 93 12.67 -3.90 -1.84
C VAL A 93 12.54 -2.75 -2.84
N VAL A 94 12.48 -1.50 -2.35
CA VAL A 94 12.55 -0.32 -3.23
C VAL A 94 14.01 -0.06 -3.60
N ALA A 95 14.31 -0.09 -4.91
CA ALA A 95 15.60 0.28 -5.44
C ALA A 95 15.66 1.78 -5.82
N CYS A 96 16.85 2.36 -5.73
CA CYS A 96 17.12 3.70 -6.23
C CYS A 96 17.03 3.72 -7.75
N SER A 97 16.23 4.62 -8.32
CA SER A 97 16.12 4.81 -9.77
C SER A 97 17.44 5.23 -10.45
N ALA A 98 18.35 5.88 -9.72
CA ALA A 98 19.60 6.40 -10.28
C ALA A 98 20.77 5.41 -10.25
N CYS A 99 20.82 4.51 -9.25
CA CYS A 99 21.94 3.58 -9.08
C CYS A 99 21.54 2.11 -8.96
N GLY A 100 20.25 1.79 -8.97
CA GLY A 100 19.73 0.42 -8.86
C GLY A 100 19.94 -0.24 -7.49
N GLN A 101 20.66 0.40 -6.58
CA GLN A 101 20.92 -0.14 -5.24
C GLN A 101 19.65 -0.12 -4.38
N PRO A 102 19.45 -1.13 -3.51
CA PRO A 102 18.35 -1.12 -2.56
C PRO A 102 18.46 0.11 -1.67
N LEU A 103 17.35 0.81 -1.47
CA LEU A 103 17.31 1.93 -0.54
C LEU A 103 17.42 1.35 0.87
N LEU A 104 18.63 1.41 1.44
CA LEU A 104 18.86 1.08 2.84
C LEU A 104 18.03 2.03 3.70
N ARG A 105 16.89 1.51 4.17
CA ARG A 105 16.11 2.18 5.20
C ARG A 105 17.04 2.33 6.39
N ALA A 106 17.13 3.53 6.98
CA ALA A 106 17.72 3.65 8.31
C ALA A 106 16.81 2.87 9.25
N ILE A 107 17.06 1.57 9.37
CA ILE A 107 16.48 0.72 10.38
C ILE A 107 16.88 1.42 11.67
N LYS A 108 15.92 2.02 12.34
CA LYS A 108 16.08 2.21 13.78
C LYS A 108 16.09 0.78 14.28
N VAL A 109 17.29 0.23 14.40
CA VAL A 109 17.51 -0.97 15.19
C VAL A 109 17.06 -0.52 16.56
N ALA A 110 15.82 -0.86 16.92
CA ALA A 110 15.51 -1.07 18.30
C ALA A 110 16.36 -2.28 18.64
N GLU A 111 17.57 -2.01 19.12
CA GLU A 111 18.33 -2.96 19.91
C GLU A 111 17.42 -3.25 21.11
N ASP A 112 16.63 -4.31 21.01
CA ASP A 112 16.16 -5.01 22.20
C ASP A 112 17.13 -6.17 22.36
N GLY A 113 18.02 -5.97 23.34
CA GLY A 113 19.15 -6.83 23.62
C GLY A 113 18.70 -8.23 24.03
N THR A 114 19.42 -9.20 23.48
CA THR A 114 20.04 -10.31 24.21
C THR A 114 19.49 -10.61 25.62
N ASP A 115 18.83 -11.76 25.77
CA ASP A 115 19.20 -12.68 26.86
C ASP A 115 19.14 -14.11 26.32
N ALA A 116 20.31 -14.61 25.93
CA ALA A 116 20.56 -16.03 25.80
C ALA A 116 21.68 -16.37 26.80
N GLU A 117 21.29 -17.12 27.82
CA GLU A 117 22.06 -18.18 28.47
C GLU A 117 23.25 -17.77 29.36
N GLU A 118 23.14 -18.00 30.68
CA GLU A 118 24.18 -18.78 31.38
C GLU A 118 23.65 -19.46 32.65
N GLN A 119 23.81 -20.77 32.68
CA GLN A 119 23.54 -21.67 33.79
C GLN A 119 24.44 -21.31 34.98
N ASN A 120 23.85 -21.01 36.15
CA ASN A 120 24.61 -20.97 37.39
C ASN A 120 24.15 -22.08 38.34
N HIS A 121 24.90 -23.18 38.24
CA HIS A 121 25.02 -24.23 39.23
C HIS A 121 25.64 -23.66 40.51
N VAL A 122 24.92 -23.74 41.64
CA VAL A 122 25.49 -23.65 42.99
C VAL A 122 24.95 -24.83 43.80
N GLN A 123 25.84 -25.82 43.90
CA GLN A 123 26.22 -26.65 45.05
C GLN A 123 25.14 -27.11 46.03
#